data_AF-A0A0P9GHI4-F1
#
_entry.id   AF-A0A0P9GHI4-F1
#
_cell.length_a   1.000
_cell.length_b   1.000
_cell.length_c   1.000
_cell.angle_alpha   90.00
_cell.angle_beta   90.00
_cell.angle_gamma   90.00
#
_symmetry.space_group_name_H-M   'P 1'
#
loop_
_entity.id
_entity.type
_entity.pdbx_description
1 polymer ?
#
loop_
_entity_poly.entity_id
_entity_poly.type
_entity_poly.pdbx_seq_one_letter_code
_entity_poly.pdbx_strand_id
1 'polypeptide(L)'
;MSQEKQSNEQRPEIPFAGVVYGDTIYWGTILSAVVAVIGQVISFLTPDSKISPAILLSRIWEGEKVAGVWQGTGIDRPSGDHWYLSYLTTGEGLAMFGMALGVFVVIPAILASAWVMFTREKWPFFGVLAVIAALITVGSFLGVIPMPVG
;
A
#
# COMPACT_ATOMS: atom_id res chain seq x y z
N MET A 1 45.89 -24.39 -27.38
CA MET A 1 45.56 -24.88 -26.02
C MET A 1 45.68 -23.66 -25.12
N SER A 2 44.60 -22.97 -24.79
CA SER A 2 43.64 -23.40 -23.77
C SER A 2 42.27 -22.77 -24.02
N GLN A 3 41.22 -23.57 -23.89
CA GLN A 3 39.83 -23.14 -24.02
C GLN A 3 39.43 -22.28 -22.81
N GLU A 4 38.97 -21.06 -23.07
CA GLU A 4 38.16 -20.29 -22.11
C GLU A 4 36.83 -21.02 -21.93
N LYS A 5 36.65 -21.65 -20.78
CA LYS A 5 35.34 -22.11 -20.32
C LYS A 5 34.47 -20.88 -20.08
N GLN A 6 33.62 -20.54 -21.05
CA GLN A 6 32.45 -19.71 -20.80
C GLN A 6 31.61 -20.40 -19.72
N SER A 7 31.64 -19.85 -18.51
CA SER A 7 30.70 -20.19 -17.45
C SER A 7 29.31 -19.83 -17.96
N ASN A 8 28.56 -20.83 -18.40
CA ASN A 8 27.16 -20.72 -18.76
C ASN A 8 26.40 -20.49 -17.43
N GLU A 9 26.35 -19.23 -17.01
CA GLU A 9 25.67 -18.79 -15.79
C GLU A 9 24.16 -18.97 -16.03
N GLN A 10 23.67 -20.18 -15.75
CA GLN A 10 22.26 -20.52 -15.82
C GLN A 10 21.53 -19.65 -14.80
N ARG A 11 20.96 -18.53 -15.26
CA ARG A 11 20.03 -17.75 -14.46
C ARG A 11 18.88 -18.67 -14.05
N PRO A 12 18.60 -18.84 -12.75
CA PRO A 12 17.46 -19.64 -12.33
C PRO A 12 16.19 -19.08 -12.98
N GLU A 13 15.41 -19.94 -13.62
CA GLU A 13 14.14 -19.55 -14.20
C GLU A 13 13.22 -19.03 -13.09
N ILE A 14 12.76 -17.80 -13.24
CA ILE A 14 11.86 -17.18 -12.27
C ILE A 14 10.53 -17.95 -12.35
N PRO A 15 9.99 -18.47 -11.22
CA PRO A 15 8.69 -19.13 -11.23
C PRO A 15 7.62 -18.17 -11.75
N PHE A 16 6.71 -18.69 -12.58
CA PHE A 16 5.70 -17.88 -13.25
C PHE A 16 4.77 -17.18 -12.24
N ALA A 17 4.52 -17.80 -11.09
CA ALA A 17 3.78 -17.18 -9.98
C ALA A 17 4.46 -15.92 -9.42
N GLY A 18 5.79 -15.86 -9.43
CA GLY A 18 6.57 -14.70 -8.99
C GLY A 18 6.50 -13.55 -10.00
N VAL A 19 6.47 -13.86 -11.30
CA VAL A 19 6.30 -12.86 -12.36
C VAL A 19 4.92 -12.20 -12.27
N VAL A 20 3.85 -12.98 -12.10
CA VAL A 20 2.48 -12.48 -11.99
C VAL A 20 2.30 -11.60 -10.76
N TYR A 21 2.86 -12.02 -9.62
CA TYR A 21 2.87 -11.21 -8.40
C TYR A 21 3.60 -9.88 -8.61
N GLY A 22 4.83 -9.95 -9.14
CA GLY A 22 5.69 -8.79 -9.34
C GLY A 22 5.08 -7.76 -10.30
N ASP A 23 4.54 -8.21 -11.43
CA ASP A 23 3.93 -7.32 -12.42
C ASP A 23 2.66 -6.64 -11.87
N THR A 24 1.82 -7.38 -11.15
CA THR A 24 0.61 -6.82 -10.51
C THR A 24 0.96 -5.75 -9.48
N ILE A 25 1.93 -6.02 -8.61
CA ILE A 25 2.39 -5.03 -7.61
C ILE A 25 3.07 -3.85 -8.27
N TYR A 26 3.91 -4.09 -9.27
CA TYR A 26 4.65 -3.03 -9.96
C TYR A 26 3.70 -1.98 -10.53
N TRP A 27 2.74 -2.40 -11.34
CA TRP A 27 1.78 -1.48 -11.95
C TRP A 27 0.82 -0.88 -10.93
N GLY A 28 0.32 -1.67 -9.98
CA GLY A 28 -0.59 -1.17 -8.97
C GLY A 28 0.06 -0.14 -8.03
N THR A 29 1.34 -0.34 -7.67
CA THR A 29 2.09 0.62 -6.84
C THR A 29 2.37 1.91 -7.60
N ILE A 30 2.71 1.83 -8.89
CA ILE A 30 2.89 3.02 -9.74
C ILE A 30 1.60 3.81 -9.82
N LEU A 31 0.47 3.16 -10.09
CA LEU A 31 -0.84 3.82 -10.13
C LEU A 31 -1.17 4.49 -8.80
N SER A 32 -0.93 3.79 -7.69
CA SER A 32 -1.14 4.30 -6.33
C SER A 32 -0.30 5.53 -6.02
N ALA A 33 0.98 5.49 -6.39
CA ALA A 33 1.90 6.62 -6.21
C ALA A 33 1.47 7.83 -7.03
N VAL A 34 1.05 7.63 -8.29
CA VAL A 34 0.53 8.70 -9.13
C VAL A 34 -0.71 9.34 -8.51
N VAL A 35 -1.68 8.53 -8.05
CA VAL A 35 -2.88 9.03 -7.37
C VAL A 35 -2.53 9.81 -6.09
N ALA A 36 -1.59 9.28 -5.29
CA ALA A 36 -1.15 9.94 -4.07
C ALA A 36 -0.50 11.30 -4.33
N VAL A 37 0.37 11.38 -5.34
CA VAL A 37 1.03 12.64 -5.77
C VAL A 37 -0.01 13.65 -6.27
N ILE A 38 -0.97 13.22 -7.09
CA ILE A 38 -2.05 14.10 -7.57
C ILE A 38 -2.85 14.66 -6.38
N GLY A 39 -3.24 13.81 -5.43
CA GLY A 39 -3.92 14.25 -4.21
C GLY A 39 -3.10 15.27 -3.43
N GLN A 40 -1.80 15.03 -3.26
CA GLN A 40 -0.92 15.95 -2.55
C GLN A 40 -0.78 17.30 -3.25
N VAL A 41 -0.67 17.31 -4.59
CA VAL A 41 -0.63 18.56 -5.38
C VAL A 41 -1.94 19.34 -5.20
N ILE A 42 -3.10 18.69 -5.30
CA ILE A 42 -4.41 19.33 -5.07
C ILE A 42 -4.49 19.88 -3.64
N SER A 43 -3.98 19.14 -2.65
CA SER A 43 -3.97 19.57 -1.26
C SER A 43 -3.15 20.84 -1.05
N PHE A 44 -2.04 21.01 -1.77
CA PHE A 44 -1.23 22.23 -1.69
C PHE A 44 -1.83 23.42 -2.45
N LEU A 45 -2.56 23.17 -3.54
CA LEU A 45 -3.17 24.22 -4.35
C LEU A 45 -4.52 24.70 -3.81
N THR A 46 -5.17 23.93 -2.93
CA THR A 46 -6.49 24.26 -2.37
C THR A 46 -6.32 25.13 -1.12
N PRO A 47 -6.77 26.41 -1.13
CA PRO A 47 -6.58 27.33 0.00
C PRO A 47 -7.38 26.94 1.26
N ASP A 48 -8.48 26.19 1.10
CA ASP A 48 -9.34 25.67 2.17
C ASP A 48 -9.08 24.17 2.45
N SER A 49 -7.81 23.77 2.44
CA SER A 49 -7.41 22.44 2.93
C SER A 49 -7.84 22.30 4.40
N LYS A 50 -8.78 21.40 4.67
CA LYS A 50 -9.36 21.20 6.01
C LYS A 50 -8.27 20.77 6.99
N ILE A 51 -7.27 20.02 6.55
CA ILE A 51 -6.18 19.55 7.39
C ILE A 51 -4.87 20.05 6.80
N SER A 52 -4.45 21.25 7.21
CA SER A 52 -3.19 21.83 6.73
C SER A 52 -2.00 20.87 6.97
N PRO A 53 -1.35 20.36 5.91
CA PRO A 53 -0.22 19.45 6.06
C PRO A 53 0.97 20.08 6.80
N ALA A 54 1.12 21.41 6.71
CA ALA A 54 2.17 22.14 7.41
C ALA A 54 1.99 22.10 8.93
N ILE A 55 0.75 22.22 9.43
CA ILE A 55 0.44 22.13 10.86
C ILE A 55 0.62 20.70 11.35
N LEU A 56 0.16 19.70 10.59
CA LEU A 56 0.38 18.30 10.95
C LEU A 56 1.87 17.97 11.05
N LEU A 57 2.66 18.39 10.06
CA LEU A 57 4.10 18.11 10.01
C LEU A 57 4.85 18.81 11.16
N SER A 58 4.52 20.07 11.46
CA SER A 58 5.18 20.80 12.56
C SER A 58 4.90 20.13 13.91
N ARG A 59 3.66 19.71 14.16
CA ARG A 59 3.25 19.03 15.40
C ARG A 59 3.90 17.66 15.56
N ILE A 60 4.01 16.90 14.46
CA ILE A 60 4.73 15.62 14.46
C ILE A 60 6.21 15.85 14.81
N TRP A 61 6.83 16.89 14.28
CA TRP A 61 8.22 17.25 14.61
C TRP A 61 8.40 17.76 16.04
N GLU A 62 7.38 18.38 16.62
CA GLU A 62 7.34 18.77 18.04
C GLU A 62 7.22 17.57 18.99
N GLY A 63 6.97 16.36 18.47
CA GLY A 63 6.84 15.14 19.26
C GLY A 63 5.47 15.00 19.96
N GLU A 64 4.47 15.75 19.51
CA GLU A 64 3.11 15.68 20.06
C GLU A 64 2.48 14.29 19.83
N LYS A 65 1.68 13.84 20.80
CA LYS A 65 0.91 12.59 20.68
C LYS A 65 -0.20 12.76 19.65
N VAL A 66 -0.74 11.64 19.14
CA VAL A 66 -1.79 11.64 18.10
C VAL A 66 -2.95 12.59 18.45
N ALA A 67 -3.43 12.55 19.69
CA ALA A 67 -4.47 13.48 20.15
C ALA A 67 -4.04 14.95 20.07
N GLY A 68 -2.80 15.28 20.46
CA GLY A 68 -2.24 16.64 20.38
C GLY A 68 -2.02 17.14 18.96
N VAL A 69 -1.65 16.24 18.03
CA VAL A 69 -1.51 16.56 16.60
C VAL A 69 -2.86 16.98 15.99
N TRP A 70 -3.93 16.26 16.29
CA TRP A 70 -5.28 16.59 15.80
C TRP A 70 -5.90 17.79 16.51
N GLN A 71 -5.66 17.96 17.81
CA GLN A 71 -6.16 19.12 18.55
C GLN A 71 -5.55 20.44 18.02
N GLY A 72 -4.32 20.38 17.50
CA GLY A 72 -3.62 21.52 16.90
C GLY A 72 -4.14 21.97 15.53
N THR A 73 -4.93 21.15 14.82
CA THR A 73 -5.52 21.52 13.52
C THR A 73 -6.86 22.24 13.66
N GLY A 74 -7.45 22.27 14.86
CA GLY A 74 -8.75 22.88 15.12
C GLY A 74 -9.94 22.06 14.59
N ILE A 75 -9.70 20.81 14.18
CA ILE A 75 -10.73 19.89 13.68
C ILE A 75 -10.66 18.59 14.48
N ASP A 76 -11.81 18.08 14.89
CA ASP A 76 -11.89 16.75 15.51
C ASP A 76 -11.37 15.68 14.53
N ARG A 77 -10.59 14.73 15.06
CA ARG A 77 -10.10 13.59 14.27
C ARG A 77 -11.29 12.93 13.56
N PRO A 78 -11.25 12.76 12.23
CA PRO A 78 -12.31 12.08 11.49
C PRO A 78 -12.61 10.71 12.11
N SER A 79 -13.88 10.45 12.42
CA SER A 79 -14.31 9.19 13.00
C SER A 79 -14.32 8.08 11.93
N GLY A 80 -13.45 7.08 12.07
CA GLY A 80 -13.38 5.89 11.22
C GLY A 80 -12.07 5.77 10.42
N ASP A 81 -11.57 4.55 10.26
CA ASP A 81 -10.28 4.27 9.62
C ASP A 81 -10.26 4.54 8.10
N HIS A 82 -11.45 4.60 7.47
CA HIS A 82 -11.61 4.87 6.03
C HIS A 82 -12.22 6.25 5.74
N TRP A 83 -12.00 7.24 6.61
CA TRP A 83 -12.55 8.59 6.46
C TRP A 83 -12.26 9.23 5.09
N TYR A 84 -11.13 8.88 4.47
CA TYR A 84 -10.74 9.34 3.13
C TYR A 84 -11.79 9.07 2.04
N LEU A 85 -12.62 8.03 2.19
CA LEU A 85 -13.69 7.70 1.24
C LEU A 85 -14.76 8.78 1.16
N SER A 86 -15.04 9.49 2.26
CA SER A 86 -15.99 10.60 2.29
C SER A 86 -15.41 11.90 1.74
N TYR A 87 -14.10 11.98 1.58
CA TYR A 87 -13.37 13.19 1.18
C TYR A 87 -12.49 12.96 -0.06
N LEU A 88 -12.84 12.03 -0.95
CA LEU A 88 -12.09 11.74 -2.18
C LEU A 88 -11.94 12.94 -3.13
N THR A 89 -12.85 13.92 -3.04
CA THR A 89 -12.80 15.17 -3.81
C THR A 89 -11.86 16.21 -3.21
N THR A 90 -11.35 15.97 -1.99
CA THR A 90 -10.32 16.80 -1.36
C THR A 90 -8.93 16.23 -1.66
N GLY A 91 -7.92 17.09 -1.73
CA GLY A 91 -6.54 16.64 -1.99
C GLY A 91 -6.03 15.66 -0.94
N GLU A 92 -6.32 15.91 0.34
CA GLU A 92 -5.92 15.07 1.48
C GLU A 92 -6.56 13.68 1.40
N GLY A 93 -7.87 13.61 1.16
CA GLY A 93 -8.59 12.34 1.02
C GLY A 93 -8.13 11.55 -0.21
N LEU A 94 -7.85 12.23 -1.33
CA LEU A 94 -7.31 11.57 -2.52
C LEU A 94 -5.88 11.05 -2.30
N ALA A 95 -5.04 11.80 -1.57
CA ALA A 95 -3.69 11.38 -1.23
C ALA A 95 -3.69 10.13 -0.34
N MET A 96 -4.52 10.14 0.71
CA MET A 96 -4.71 8.97 1.58
C MET A 96 -5.32 7.78 0.85
N PHE A 97 -6.27 8.01 -0.06
CA PHE A 97 -6.82 6.96 -0.91
C PHE A 97 -5.73 6.33 -1.79
N GLY A 98 -4.85 7.14 -2.40
CA GLY A 98 -3.73 6.63 -3.18
C GLY A 98 -2.81 5.71 -2.36
N MET A 99 -2.49 6.09 -1.11
CA MET A 99 -1.72 5.23 -0.21
C MET A 99 -2.46 3.94 0.15
N ALA A 100 -3.76 4.02 0.46
CA ALA A 100 -4.59 2.85 0.76
C ALA A 100 -4.70 1.90 -0.44
N LEU A 101 -4.81 2.44 -1.66
CA LEU A 101 -4.82 1.67 -2.91
C LEU A 101 -3.51 0.87 -3.08
N GLY A 102 -2.37 1.46 -2.73
CA GLY A 102 -1.06 0.79 -2.80
C GLY A 102 -0.98 -0.46 -1.93
N VAL A 103 -1.52 -0.40 -0.71
CA VAL A 103 -1.61 -1.58 0.17
C VAL A 103 -2.67 -2.56 -0.36
N PHE A 104 -3.79 -2.05 -0.88
CA PHE A 104 -4.87 -2.88 -1.42
C PHE A 104 -4.39 -3.75 -2.59
N VAL A 105 -3.51 -3.25 -3.47
CA VAL A 105 -2.94 -3.98 -4.62
C VAL A 105 -2.24 -5.28 -4.24
N VAL A 106 -1.74 -5.38 -3.00
CA VAL A 106 -1.10 -6.61 -2.51
C VAL A 106 -2.09 -7.78 -2.46
N ILE A 107 -3.36 -7.52 -2.13
CA ILE A 107 -4.39 -8.57 -2.02
C ILE A 107 -4.61 -9.29 -3.36
N PRO A 108 -4.99 -8.60 -4.48
CA PRO A 108 -5.16 -9.27 -5.76
C PRO A 108 -3.84 -9.84 -6.29
N ALA A 109 -2.69 -9.24 -5.99
CA ALA A 109 -1.39 -9.80 -6.40
C ALA A 109 -1.10 -11.16 -5.74
N ILE A 110 -1.34 -11.28 -4.43
CA ILE A 110 -1.16 -12.54 -3.70
C ILE A 110 -2.18 -13.59 -4.17
N LEU A 111 -3.45 -13.20 -4.36
CA LEU A 111 -4.49 -14.11 -4.83
C LEU A 111 -4.22 -14.62 -6.26
N ALA A 112 -3.76 -13.74 -7.17
CA ALA A 112 -3.35 -14.12 -8.52
C ALA A 112 -2.15 -15.08 -8.50
N SER A 113 -1.16 -14.82 -7.64
CA SER A 113 0.00 -15.72 -7.46
C SER A 113 -0.42 -17.08 -6.90
N ALA A 114 -1.29 -17.10 -5.89
CA ALA A 114 -1.83 -18.34 -5.31
C ALA A 114 -2.58 -19.18 -6.36
N TRP A 115 -3.42 -18.54 -7.19
CA TRP A 115 -4.14 -19.21 -8.27
C TRP A 115 -3.19 -19.87 -9.28
N VAL A 116 -2.11 -19.18 -9.65
CA VAL A 116 -1.09 -19.71 -10.56
C VAL A 116 -0.35 -20.89 -9.92
N MET A 117 0.00 -20.82 -8.64
CA MET A 117 0.64 -21.92 -7.93
C MET A 117 -0.22 -23.19 -7.87
N PHE A 118 -1.54 -23.04 -7.67
CA PHE A 118 -2.46 -24.18 -7.65
C PHE A 118 -2.68 -24.82 -9.02
N THR A 119 -2.76 -24.01 -10.08
CA THR A 119 -3.14 -24.49 -11.42
C THR A 119 -1.95 -24.92 -12.27
N ARG A 120 -0.83 -24.18 -12.20
CA ARG A 120 0.32 -24.33 -13.12
C ARG A 120 1.50 -25.03 -12.46
N GLU A 121 1.86 -24.63 -11.24
CA GLU A 121 3.08 -25.11 -10.58
C GLU A 121 2.83 -26.37 -9.72
N LYS A 122 1.57 -26.69 -9.42
CA LYS A 122 1.13 -27.86 -8.62
C LYS A 122 1.84 -27.95 -7.26
N TRP A 123 2.14 -26.80 -6.66
CA TRP A 123 2.76 -26.69 -5.34
C TRP A 123 1.72 -26.20 -4.31
N PRO A 124 0.83 -27.09 -3.84
CA PRO A 124 -0.34 -26.69 -3.05
C PRO A 124 0.02 -26.09 -1.68
N PHE A 125 1.16 -26.49 -1.10
CA PHE A 125 1.61 -25.97 0.19
C PHE A 125 1.90 -24.46 0.12
N PHE A 126 2.63 -24.01 -0.89
CA PHE A 126 2.93 -22.58 -1.10
C PHE A 126 1.68 -21.78 -1.47
N GLY A 127 0.77 -22.38 -2.25
CA GLY A 127 -0.53 -21.77 -2.55
C GLY A 127 -1.38 -21.53 -1.30
N VAL A 128 -1.43 -22.49 -0.37
CA VAL A 128 -2.17 -22.32 0.91
C VAL A 128 -1.55 -21.22 1.77
N LEU A 129 -0.22 -21.17 1.88
CA LEU A 129 0.47 -20.09 2.60
C LEU A 129 0.16 -18.70 2.00
N ALA A 130 0.14 -18.60 0.67
CA ALA A 130 -0.24 -17.37 -0.02
C ALA A 130 -1.69 -16.95 0.30
N VAL A 131 -2.64 -17.90 0.33
CA VAL A 131 -4.03 -17.60 0.73
C VAL A 131 -4.11 -17.13 2.18
N ILE A 132 -3.37 -17.74 3.11
CA ILE A 132 -3.32 -17.28 4.51
C ILE A 132 -2.76 -15.85 4.59
N ALA A 133 -1.68 -15.56 3.86
CA ALA A 133 -1.11 -14.22 3.81
C ALA A 133 -2.10 -13.19 3.24
N ALA A 134 -2.87 -13.56 2.20
CA ALA A 134 -3.93 -12.72 1.67
C ALA A 134 -5.02 -12.44 2.73
N LEU A 135 -5.46 -13.45 3.48
CA LEU A 135 -6.46 -13.29 4.54
C LEU A 135 -5.97 -12.37 5.67
N ILE A 136 -4.72 -12.51 6.09
CA ILE A 136 -4.10 -11.61 7.09
C ILE A 136 -4.08 -10.17 6.56
N THR A 137 -3.69 -9.99 5.30
CA THR A 137 -3.64 -8.66 4.66
C THR A 137 -5.02 -8.01 4.58
N VAL A 138 -6.06 -8.79 4.25
CA VAL A 138 -7.45 -8.34 4.27
C VAL A 138 -7.89 -7.95 5.69
N GLY A 139 -7.59 -8.77 6.69
CA GLY A 139 -7.91 -8.47 8.09
C GLY A 139 -7.25 -7.19 8.60
N SER A 140 -5.98 -6.99 8.23
CA SER A 140 -5.23 -5.75 8.53
C SER A 140 -5.82 -4.53 7.81
N PHE A 141 -6.21 -4.67 6.54
CA PHE A 141 -6.77 -3.58 5.75
C PHE A 141 -8.15 -3.13 6.26
N LEU A 142 -8.98 -4.08 6.72
CA LEU A 142 -10.31 -3.80 7.27
C LEU A 142 -10.28 -3.20 8.69
N GLY A 143 -9.11 -3.07 9.32
CA GLY A 143 -9.00 -2.51 10.68
C GLY A 143 -9.55 -3.42 11.77
N VAL A 144 -9.73 -4.72 11.50
CA VAL A 144 -10.18 -5.71 12.52
C VAL A 144 -9.14 -5.86 13.63
N ILE A 145 -7.89 -5.51 13.34
CA ILE A 145 -6.80 -5.40 14.31
C ILE A 145 -6.62 -3.90 14.61
N PRO A 146 -7.24 -3.36 15.68
CA PRO A 146 -7.09 -1.96 16.02
C PRO A 146 -5.63 -1.70 16.41
N MET A 147 -5.02 -0.70 15.80
CA MET A 147 -3.76 -0.19 16.32
C MET A 147 -4.02 0.45 17.69
N PRO A 148 -3.14 0.24 18.69
CA PRO A 148 -3.24 0.96 19.95
C PRO A 148 -3.15 2.46 19.66
N VAL A 149 -4.29 3.14 19.79
CA VAL A 149 -4.39 4.59 19.69
C VAL A 149 -3.84 5.17 21.00
N GLY A 150 -2.62 5.70 20.93
CA GLY A 150 -1.97 6.43 22.03
C GLY A 150 -2.36 7.90 22.09
#